data_AF-A0A1H2DP81-F1
#
_entry.id   AF-A0A1H2DP81-F1
#
_cell.length_a   1.000
_cell.length_b   1.000
_cell.length_c   1.000
_cell.angle_alpha   90.00
_cell.angle_beta   90.00
_cell.angle_gamma   90.00
#
_symmetry.space_group_name_H-M   'P 1'
#
loop_
_entity.id
_entity.type
_entity.pdbx_description
1 polymer ?
#
loop_
_entity_poly.entity_id
_entity_poly.type
_entity_poly.pdbx_seq_one_letter_code
_entity_poly.pdbx_strand_id
1 'polypeptide(L)'
;MNRKVAAHVGENTGVELALDGGVDEWAHIPCAEIRDDLLHRAVEQDVTFVTTVDTLSACTGIHANTHKLAHIMSHNTSTKSKFIYGSEIGHDNVPWGINAEELVLMLNLTSPDGIDFNDVLRVFRSATSEAGKHLNNPLLGTLMKQAPADIIAVRGNPFERFKLLEYPDLVISGGRIIVNDFKKNKIRN
;
A
#
# COMPACT_ATOMS: atom_id res chain seq x y z
N MET A 1 -1.98 24.86 10.27
CA MET A 1 -2.64 24.58 8.98
C MET A 1 -1.68 23.87 8.04
N ASN A 2 -1.17 22.68 8.42
CA ASN A 2 -0.20 21.93 7.59
C ASN A 2 -0.34 20.42 7.83
N ARG A 3 -1.59 19.96 7.98
CA ARG A 3 -1.90 18.54 8.15
C ARG A 3 -2.44 18.03 6.83
N LYS A 4 -2.00 16.85 6.42
CA LYS A 4 -2.56 16.15 5.26
C LYS A 4 -4.03 15.85 5.51
N VAL A 5 -4.84 16.03 4.48
CA VAL A 5 -6.26 15.71 4.46
C VAL A 5 -6.44 14.41 3.67
N ALA A 6 -6.97 13.39 4.33
CA ALA A 6 -7.40 12.16 3.70
C ALA A 6 -8.93 12.20 3.54
N ALA A 7 -9.44 11.82 2.37
CA ALA A 7 -10.86 11.70 2.12
C ALA A 7 -11.23 10.26 1.76
N HIS A 8 -12.31 9.78 2.37
CA HIS A 8 -12.99 8.59 1.90
C HIS A 8 -13.93 8.97 0.75
N VAL A 9 -13.70 8.39 -0.42
CA VAL A 9 -14.46 8.68 -1.65
C VAL A 9 -14.94 7.38 -2.28
N GLY A 10 -16.22 7.32 -2.62
CA GLY A 10 -16.86 6.11 -3.15
C GLY A 10 -17.24 6.16 -4.63
N GLU A 11 -17.45 7.37 -5.17
CA GLU A 11 -18.01 7.60 -6.51
C GLU A 11 -17.64 8.99 -7.06
N ASN A 12 -18.05 9.29 -8.31
CA ASN A 12 -17.65 10.48 -9.07
C ASN A 12 -17.93 11.82 -8.37
N THR A 13 -19.11 12.03 -7.80
CA THR A 13 -19.46 13.27 -7.08
C THR A 13 -18.57 13.47 -5.86
N GLY A 14 -18.34 12.44 -5.06
CA GLY A 14 -17.42 12.47 -3.92
C GLY A 14 -15.97 12.74 -4.34
N VAL A 15 -15.52 12.12 -5.44
CA VAL A 15 -14.19 12.38 -6.00
C VAL A 15 -14.06 13.84 -6.45
N GLU A 16 -15.04 14.37 -7.18
CA GLU A 16 -15.03 15.76 -7.64
C GLU A 16 -14.96 16.74 -6.47
N LEU A 17 -15.79 16.54 -5.43
CA LEU A 17 -15.77 17.36 -4.22
C LEU A 17 -14.43 17.27 -3.47
N ALA A 18 -13.84 16.08 -3.37
CA ALA A 18 -12.56 15.90 -2.71
C ALA A 18 -11.41 16.59 -3.46
N LEU A 19 -11.42 16.52 -4.79
CA LEU A 19 -10.43 17.20 -5.64
C LEU A 19 -10.63 18.72 -5.65
N ASP A 20 -11.87 19.21 -5.57
CA ASP A 20 -12.17 20.65 -5.42
C ASP A 20 -11.68 21.18 -4.06
N GLY A 21 -11.75 20.34 -3.03
CA GLY A 21 -11.22 20.62 -1.70
C GLY A 21 -9.70 20.53 -1.58
N GLY A 22 -8.99 20.07 -2.62
CA GLY A 22 -7.53 19.91 -2.61
C GLY A 22 -7.05 18.83 -1.65
N VAL A 23 -7.72 17.68 -1.63
CA VAL A 23 -7.34 16.53 -0.79
C VAL A 23 -5.93 16.04 -1.10
N ASP A 24 -5.18 15.62 -0.07
CA ASP A 24 -3.83 15.06 -0.23
C ASP A 24 -3.85 13.55 -0.49
N GLU A 25 -4.86 12.85 0.04
CA GLU A 25 -4.94 11.40 0.07
C GLU A 25 -6.37 10.86 -0.10
N TRP A 26 -6.53 9.77 -0.83
CA TRP A 26 -7.75 8.96 -0.81
C TRP A 26 -7.60 7.76 0.12
N ALA A 27 -8.57 7.59 1.02
CA ALA A 27 -8.75 6.44 1.91
C ALA A 27 -10.13 5.83 1.63
N HIS A 28 -10.35 5.19 0.50
CA HIS A 28 -9.45 4.31 -0.27
C HIS A 28 -9.64 4.50 -1.79
N ILE A 29 -9.16 3.58 -2.64
CA ILE A 29 -9.52 3.56 -4.08
C ILE A 29 -11.05 3.43 -4.22
N PRO A 30 -11.74 4.31 -4.96
CA PRO A 30 -13.20 4.33 -5.01
C PRO A 30 -13.84 3.01 -5.46
N CYS A 31 -14.96 2.67 -4.82
CA CYS A 31 -15.72 1.45 -5.06
C CYS A 31 -16.45 1.45 -6.41
N ALA A 32 -17.05 2.58 -6.79
CA ALA A 32 -17.67 2.77 -8.11
C ALA A 32 -16.63 3.14 -9.17
N GLU A 33 -16.90 2.84 -10.43
CA GLU A 33 -16.03 3.28 -11.53
C GLU A 33 -16.00 4.82 -11.60
N ILE A 34 -14.78 5.36 -11.64
CA ILE A 34 -14.54 6.80 -11.72
C ILE A 34 -14.24 7.18 -13.16
N ARG A 35 -14.80 8.32 -13.58
CA ARG A 35 -14.55 8.92 -14.88
C ARG A 35 -13.07 9.22 -15.06
N ASP A 36 -12.55 8.93 -16.25
CA ASP A 36 -11.12 9.07 -16.56
C ASP A 36 -10.60 10.49 -16.33
N ASP A 37 -11.41 11.53 -16.62
CA ASP A 37 -10.99 12.92 -16.41
C ASP A 37 -10.74 13.26 -14.93
N LEU A 38 -11.49 12.65 -14.01
CA LEU A 38 -11.27 12.81 -12.57
C LEU A 38 -10.02 12.05 -12.09
N LEU A 39 -9.74 10.88 -12.67
CA LEU A 39 -8.52 10.12 -12.37
C LEU A 39 -7.26 10.87 -12.86
N HIS A 40 -7.32 11.44 -14.07
CA HIS A 40 -6.26 12.30 -14.59
C HIS A 40 -6.03 13.51 -13.67
N ARG A 41 -7.11 14.21 -13.31
CA ARG A 41 -7.04 15.35 -12.39
C ARG A 41 -6.43 14.96 -11.04
N ALA A 42 -6.80 13.81 -10.47
CA ALA A 42 -6.23 13.33 -9.21
C ALA A 42 -4.70 13.13 -9.31
N VAL A 43 -4.22 12.56 -10.42
CA VAL A 43 -2.79 12.36 -10.65
C VAL A 43 -2.06 13.70 -10.86
N GLU A 44 -2.66 14.63 -11.61
CA GLU A 44 -2.12 15.97 -11.82
C GLU A 44 -2.05 16.80 -10.53
N GLN A 45 -2.94 16.53 -9.58
CA GLN A 45 -2.97 17.16 -8.26
C GLN A 45 -2.09 16.44 -7.22
N ASP A 46 -1.26 15.47 -7.64
CA ASP A 46 -0.33 14.73 -6.77
C ASP A 46 -1.03 13.95 -5.62
N VAL A 47 -2.28 13.51 -5.82
CA VAL A 47 -3.03 12.75 -4.81
C VAL A 47 -2.32 11.42 -4.50
N THR A 48 -2.19 11.11 -3.21
CA THR A 48 -1.75 9.78 -2.75
C THR A 48 -2.94 8.85 -2.64
N PHE A 49 -2.79 7.61 -3.12
CA PHE A 49 -3.86 6.62 -3.10
C PHE A 49 -3.54 5.53 -2.08
N VAL A 50 -4.26 5.51 -0.96
CA VAL A 50 -4.23 4.36 -0.04
C VAL A 50 -5.07 3.26 -0.66
N THR A 51 -4.42 2.13 -0.92
CA THR A 51 -5.08 0.95 -1.47
C THR A 51 -5.91 0.26 -0.37
N THR A 52 -6.90 -0.54 -0.76
CA THR A 52 -7.63 -1.50 0.08
C THR A 52 -8.35 -2.49 -0.84
N VAL A 53 -7.69 -2.88 -1.93
CA VAL A 53 -8.31 -3.60 -3.05
C VAL A 53 -8.88 -4.95 -2.59
N ASP A 54 -8.16 -5.67 -1.74
CA ASP A 54 -8.59 -6.95 -1.17
C ASP A 54 -9.83 -6.78 -0.29
N THR A 55 -9.77 -5.83 0.65
CA THR A 55 -10.85 -5.53 1.60
C THR A 55 -12.16 -5.19 0.87
N LEU A 56 -12.04 -4.45 -0.22
CA LEU A 56 -13.17 -3.99 -1.02
C LEU A 56 -13.28 -4.75 -2.35
N SER A 57 -12.79 -5.99 -2.41
CA SER A 57 -12.74 -6.79 -3.64
C SER A 57 -14.12 -7.02 -4.30
N ALA A 58 -15.21 -6.93 -3.53
CA ALA A 58 -16.58 -7.00 -4.05
C ALA A 58 -17.03 -5.73 -4.81
N CYS A 59 -16.29 -4.63 -4.71
CA CYS A 59 -16.57 -3.39 -5.43
C CYS A 59 -16.28 -3.53 -6.92
N THR A 60 -17.18 -3.04 -7.75
CA THR A 60 -17.11 -3.21 -9.21
C THR A 60 -16.06 -2.32 -9.88
N GLY A 61 -15.81 -1.12 -9.35
CA GLY A 61 -14.89 -0.14 -9.94
C GLY A 61 -13.46 -0.22 -9.46
N ILE A 62 -13.21 -0.83 -8.29
CA ILE A 62 -11.91 -0.69 -7.60
C ILE A 62 -10.73 -1.18 -8.44
N HIS A 63 -10.85 -2.35 -9.07
CA HIS A 63 -9.80 -2.93 -9.92
C HIS A 63 -9.53 -2.05 -11.16
N ALA A 64 -10.59 -1.58 -11.82
CA ALA A 64 -10.48 -0.72 -12.99
C ALA A 64 -9.85 0.64 -12.65
N ASN A 65 -10.27 1.24 -11.54
CA ASN A 65 -9.74 2.51 -11.05
C ASN A 65 -8.24 2.39 -10.70
N THR A 66 -7.84 1.34 -9.97
CA THR A 66 -6.43 1.10 -9.63
C THR A 66 -5.58 0.94 -10.89
N HIS A 67 -6.03 0.13 -11.86
CA HIS A 67 -5.30 -0.09 -13.10
C HIS A 67 -5.19 1.19 -13.95
N LYS A 68 -6.29 1.95 -14.10
CA LYS A 68 -6.29 3.24 -14.81
C LYS A 68 -5.35 4.24 -14.15
N LEU A 69 -5.39 4.39 -12.82
CA LEU A 69 -4.47 5.26 -12.08
C LEU A 69 -3.01 4.86 -12.30
N ALA A 70 -2.69 3.57 -12.21
CA ALA A 70 -1.34 3.08 -12.46
C ALA A 70 -0.86 3.40 -13.88
N HIS A 71 -1.73 3.23 -14.88
CA HIS A 71 -1.43 3.57 -16.27
C HIS A 71 -1.22 5.08 -16.46
N ILE A 72 -2.07 5.93 -15.87
CA ILE A 72 -1.91 7.39 -15.94
C ILE A 72 -0.59 7.82 -15.29
N MET A 73 -0.28 7.27 -14.12
CA MET A 73 0.95 7.56 -13.39
C MET A 73 2.21 7.10 -14.14
N SER A 74 2.18 5.96 -14.83
CA SER A 74 3.34 5.48 -15.61
C SER A 74 3.68 6.38 -16.80
N HIS A 75 2.70 7.13 -17.31
CA HIS A 75 2.87 8.07 -18.43
C HIS A 75 3.08 9.53 -17.97
N ASN A 76 2.93 9.84 -16.69
CA ASN A 76 3.13 11.18 -16.14
C ASN A 76 4.38 11.23 -15.27
N THR A 77 5.54 11.50 -15.86
CA THR A 77 6.83 11.52 -15.13
C THR A 77 6.99 12.70 -14.17
N SER A 78 6.06 13.66 -14.18
CA SER A 78 6.08 14.83 -13.28
C SER A 78 5.24 14.67 -12.03
N THR A 79 4.36 13.66 -11.97
CA THR A 79 3.49 13.44 -10.80
C THR A 79 4.29 12.93 -9.60
N LYS A 80 3.83 13.32 -8.41
CA LYS A 80 4.24 12.75 -7.12
C LYS A 80 3.20 11.79 -6.56
N SER A 81 2.12 11.56 -7.30
CA SER A 81 1.11 10.56 -6.96
C SER A 81 1.76 9.21 -6.78
N LYS A 82 1.22 8.44 -5.83
CA LYS A 82 1.73 7.10 -5.50
C LYS A 82 0.65 6.27 -4.83
N PHE A 83 0.81 4.97 -4.96
CA PHE A 83 0.07 4.01 -4.13
C PHE A 83 0.81 3.81 -2.81
N ILE A 84 0.05 3.81 -1.72
CA ILE A 84 0.48 3.38 -0.39
C ILE A 84 -0.36 2.18 0.01
N TYR A 85 0.29 1.16 0.55
CA TYR A 85 -0.39 -0.03 1.04
C TYR A 85 -1.36 0.32 2.17
N GLY A 86 -2.63 -0.07 1.99
CA GLY A 86 -3.64 -0.04 3.03
C GLY A 86 -4.45 -1.33 3.01
N SER A 87 -4.99 -1.70 4.18
CA SER A 87 -5.70 -2.97 4.33
C SER A 87 -6.99 -2.85 5.15
N GLU A 88 -7.32 -1.68 5.70
CA GLU A 88 -8.52 -1.51 6.54
C GLU A 88 -8.66 -2.62 7.61
N ILE A 89 -7.58 -2.82 8.38
CA ILE A 89 -7.53 -3.81 9.46
C ILE A 89 -8.70 -3.55 10.42
N GLY A 90 -9.50 -4.59 10.65
CA GLY A 90 -10.75 -4.51 11.42
C GLY A 90 -11.98 -4.99 10.65
N HIS A 91 -11.86 -5.22 9.34
CA HIS A 91 -12.88 -5.94 8.56
C HIS A 91 -12.76 -7.46 8.78
N ASP A 92 -13.89 -8.17 8.85
CA ASP A 92 -13.95 -9.61 9.21
C ASP A 92 -13.17 -10.54 8.25
N ASN A 93 -12.91 -10.08 7.03
CA ASN A 93 -12.30 -10.87 5.96
C ASN A 93 -10.83 -10.52 5.71
N VAL A 94 -10.24 -9.66 6.54
CA VAL A 94 -8.86 -9.20 6.41
C VAL A 94 -8.01 -9.82 7.52
N PRO A 95 -6.83 -10.39 7.22
CA PRO A 95 -5.97 -10.94 8.27
C PRO A 95 -5.54 -9.86 9.26
N TRP A 96 -5.53 -10.21 10.54
CA TRP A 96 -4.90 -9.38 11.56
C TRP A 96 -3.37 -9.38 11.35
N GLY A 97 -2.81 -8.27 10.88
CA GLY A 97 -1.38 -8.14 10.59
C GLY A 97 -1.12 -7.63 9.18
N ILE A 98 -0.13 -8.21 8.50
CA ILE A 98 0.16 -7.88 7.10
C ILE A 98 -0.84 -8.66 6.22
N ASN A 99 -1.71 -7.96 5.50
CA ASN A 99 -2.49 -8.54 4.42
C ASN A 99 -1.61 -8.73 3.18
N ALA A 100 -1.24 -9.98 2.88
CA ALA A 100 -0.42 -10.31 1.73
C ALA A 100 -1.24 -10.39 0.42
N GLU A 101 -2.55 -10.62 0.50
CA GLU A 101 -3.43 -10.63 -0.68
C GLU A 101 -3.50 -9.24 -1.30
N GLU A 102 -3.61 -8.21 -0.46
CA GLU A 102 -3.52 -6.83 -0.92
C GLU A 102 -2.21 -6.54 -1.66
N LEU A 103 -1.06 -7.03 -1.16
CA LEU A 103 0.22 -6.86 -1.86
C LEU A 103 0.22 -7.55 -3.24
N VAL A 104 -0.43 -8.72 -3.34
CA VAL A 104 -0.59 -9.44 -4.61
C VAL A 104 -1.47 -8.64 -5.58
N LEU A 105 -2.58 -8.09 -5.12
CA LEU A 105 -3.47 -7.25 -5.93
C LEU A 105 -2.78 -5.96 -6.37
N MET A 106 -2.04 -5.30 -5.47
CA MET A 106 -1.22 -4.14 -5.80
C MET A 106 -0.20 -4.48 -6.89
N LEU A 107 0.50 -5.62 -6.80
CA LEU A 107 1.45 -6.05 -7.82
C LEU A 107 0.76 -6.22 -9.18
N ASN A 108 -0.34 -6.96 -9.22
CA ASN A 108 -1.04 -7.24 -10.48
C ASN A 108 -1.68 -6.00 -11.12
N LEU A 109 -2.29 -5.13 -10.32
CA LEU A 109 -3.06 -3.99 -10.83
C LEU A 109 -2.20 -2.76 -11.10
N THR A 110 -1.02 -2.65 -10.49
CA THR A 110 -0.13 -1.48 -10.67
C THR A 110 1.04 -1.74 -11.63
N SER A 111 1.06 -2.90 -12.28
CA SER A 111 2.04 -3.30 -13.29
C SER A 111 1.41 -3.42 -14.69
N PRO A 112 1.03 -2.29 -15.32
CA PRO A 112 0.28 -2.30 -16.58
C PRO A 112 1.05 -2.92 -17.76
N ASP A 113 2.38 -2.88 -17.72
CA ASP A 113 3.26 -3.35 -18.81
C ASP A 113 3.83 -4.77 -18.55
N GLY A 114 3.24 -5.49 -17.60
CA GLY A 114 3.75 -6.76 -17.08
C GLY A 114 4.55 -6.60 -15.80
N ILE A 115 4.80 -7.72 -15.12
CA ILE A 115 5.45 -7.75 -13.80
C ILE A 115 6.95 -8.04 -13.96
N ASP A 116 7.77 -7.13 -13.43
CA ASP A 116 9.21 -7.33 -13.23
C ASP A 116 9.61 -7.22 -11.74
N PHE A 117 10.91 -7.36 -11.46
CA PHE A 117 11.40 -7.28 -10.08
C PHE A 117 11.30 -5.85 -9.49
N ASN A 118 11.35 -4.80 -10.31
CA ASN A 118 11.16 -3.42 -9.84
C ASN A 118 9.74 -3.20 -9.33
N ASP A 119 8.75 -3.84 -9.96
CA ASP A 119 7.37 -3.81 -9.49
C ASP A 119 7.21 -4.46 -8.12
N VAL A 120 7.85 -5.62 -7.91
CA VAL A 120 7.91 -6.27 -6.60
C VAL A 120 8.51 -5.32 -5.56
N LEU A 121 9.65 -4.68 -5.88
CA LEU A 121 10.25 -3.70 -4.98
C LEU A 121 9.37 -2.47 -4.74
N ARG A 122 8.63 -2.00 -5.74
CA ARG A 122 7.67 -0.89 -5.61
C ARG A 122 6.57 -1.24 -4.61
N VAL A 123 6.00 -2.43 -4.69
CA VAL A 123 4.99 -2.91 -3.73
C VAL A 123 5.56 -2.97 -2.32
N PHE A 124 6.75 -3.56 -2.12
CA PHE A 124 7.39 -3.56 -0.81
C PHE A 124 7.65 -2.15 -0.27
N ARG A 125 8.11 -1.22 -1.12
CA ARG A 125 8.35 0.17 -0.73
C ARG A 125 7.06 0.89 -0.34
N SER A 126 5.95 0.62 -1.03
CA SER A 126 4.64 1.19 -0.72
C SER A 126 4.15 0.82 0.69
N ALA A 127 4.52 -0.36 1.19
CA ALA A 127 4.20 -0.83 2.54
C ALA A 127 5.29 -0.50 3.58
N THR A 128 6.40 0.11 3.18
CA THR A 128 7.55 0.36 4.05
C THR A 128 8.06 1.80 3.90
N SER A 129 9.13 2.01 3.16
CA SER A 129 9.84 3.29 3.09
C SER A 129 9.02 4.42 2.47
N GLU A 130 8.15 4.16 1.49
CA GLU A 130 7.27 5.19 0.94
C GLU A 130 6.14 5.57 1.89
N ALA A 131 5.62 4.61 2.66
CA ALA A 131 4.68 4.89 3.75
C ALA A 131 5.36 5.71 4.86
N GLY A 132 6.60 5.35 5.24
CA GLY A 132 7.40 6.12 6.19
C GLY A 132 7.59 7.58 5.76
N LYS A 133 8.03 7.80 4.53
CA LYS A 133 8.13 9.15 3.94
C LYS A 133 6.78 9.88 3.94
N HIS A 134 5.70 9.19 3.60
CA HIS A 134 4.35 9.77 3.59
C HIS A 134 3.90 10.23 4.98
N LEU A 135 4.32 9.51 6.02
CA LEU A 135 4.10 9.87 7.43
C LEU A 135 5.10 10.94 7.95
N ASN A 136 5.87 11.58 7.07
CA ASN A 136 6.95 12.51 7.42
C ASN A 136 8.04 11.89 8.33
N ASN A 137 8.25 10.57 8.23
CA ASN A 137 9.32 9.85 8.91
C ASN A 137 10.16 9.07 7.88
N PRO A 138 11.10 9.73 7.19
CA PRO A 138 11.76 9.17 6.01
C PRO A 138 12.66 7.95 6.29
N LEU A 139 13.03 7.70 7.55
CA LEU A 139 13.80 6.52 7.93
C LEU A 139 12.91 5.32 8.32
N LEU A 140 11.63 5.55 8.62
CA LEU A 140 10.68 4.48 8.94
C LEU A 140 10.48 3.55 7.74
N GLY A 141 10.44 2.24 8.00
CA GLY A 141 10.32 1.24 6.94
C GLY A 141 11.62 1.03 6.14
N THR A 142 12.78 1.48 6.66
CA THR A 142 14.09 1.23 6.04
C THR A 142 14.99 0.41 6.96
N LEU A 143 15.85 -0.42 6.38
CA LEU A 143 16.92 -1.10 7.11
C LEU A 143 18.23 -0.33 6.94
N MET A 144 18.35 0.79 7.66
CA MET A 144 19.50 1.70 7.58
C MET A 144 19.99 2.08 8.98
N LYS A 145 21.24 2.54 9.07
CA LYS A 145 21.77 3.10 10.32
C LYS A 145 20.87 4.27 10.76
N GLN A 146 20.56 4.35 12.05
CA GLN A 146 19.69 5.37 12.68
C GLN A 146 18.19 5.27 12.34
N ALA A 147 17.76 4.34 11.48
CA ALA A 147 16.35 4.04 11.33
C ALA A 147 15.77 3.39 12.61
N PRO A 148 14.45 3.51 12.85
CA PRO A 148 13.77 2.73 13.88
C PRO A 148 14.12 1.24 13.73
N ALA A 149 14.41 0.58 14.85
CA ALA A 149 14.72 -0.85 14.87
C ALA A 149 13.45 -1.70 14.81
N ASP A 150 12.68 -1.51 13.74
CA ASP A 150 11.48 -2.27 13.39
C ASP A 150 11.86 -3.27 12.30
N ILE A 151 11.82 -4.57 12.62
CA ILE A 151 12.27 -5.64 11.73
C ILE A 151 11.24 -6.75 11.74
N ILE A 152 10.81 -7.15 10.55
CA ILE A 152 9.99 -8.33 10.31
C ILE A 152 10.84 -9.30 9.51
N ALA A 153 10.99 -10.53 10.00
CA ALA A 153 11.67 -11.59 9.26
C ALA A 153 10.79 -12.84 9.16
N VAL A 154 10.88 -13.48 7.99
CA VAL A 154 10.14 -14.67 7.60
C VAL A 154 11.12 -15.73 7.12
N ARG A 155 10.73 -17.01 7.16
CA ARG A 155 11.45 -18.07 6.46
C ARG A 155 11.09 -18.08 4.97
N GLY A 156 12.09 -18.17 4.12
CA GLY A 156 11.93 -18.20 2.66
C GLY A 156 12.12 -16.82 2.02
N ASN A 157 11.74 -16.70 0.75
CA ASN A 157 11.88 -15.46 -0.01
C ASN A 157 10.52 -14.75 -0.17
N PRO A 158 10.27 -13.66 0.57
CA PRO A 158 9.01 -12.93 0.45
C PRO A 158 8.91 -12.12 -0.85
N PHE A 159 9.99 -11.98 -1.65
CA PHE A 159 9.89 -11.37 -2.98
C PHE A 159 9.25 -12.30 -4.02
N GLU A 160 9.24 -13.61 -3.76
CA GLU A 160 8.59 -14.61 -4.62
C GLU A 160 7.22 -15.04 -4.08
N ARG A 161 7.04 -15.00 -2.76
CA ARG A 161 5.84 -15.52 -2.07
C ARG A 161 5.39 -14.59 -0.96
N PHE A 162 4.49 -13.66 -1.28
CA PHE A 162 4.06 -12.61 -0.34
C PHE A 162 3.36 -13.16 0.90
N LYS A 163 2.65 -14.30 0.76
CA LYS A 163 1.92 -14.96 1.86
C LYS A 163 2.79 -15.31 3.06
N LEU A 164 4.12 -15.42 2.89
CA LEU A 164 5.04 -15.61 4.00
C LEU A 164 5.01 -14.45 5.00
N LEU A 165 4.68 -13.23 4.56
CA LEU A 165 4.63 -12.03 5.38
C LEU A 165 3.49 -12.04 6.40
N GLU A 166 2.43 -12.83 6.18
CA GLU A 166 1.34 -13.02 7.15
C GLU A 166 1.78 -13.81 8.39
N TYR A 167 2.88 -14.55 8.29
CA TYR A 167 3.36 -15.45 9.35
C TYR A 167 4.82 -15.17 9.70
N PRO A 168 5.14 -13.98 10.26
CA PRO A 168 6.51 -13.63 10.59
C PRO A 168 7.06 -14.48 11.73
N ASP A 169 8.25 -15.05 11.51
CA ASP A 169 8.98 -15.82 12.52
C ASP A 169 9.71 -14.91 13.53
N LEU A 170 9.98 -13.65 13.17
CA LEU A 170 10.58 -12.64 14.04
C LEU A 170 9.90 -11.30 13.80
N VAL A 171 9.50 -10.67 14.88
CA VAL A 171 9.06 -9.27 14.88
C VAL A 171 9.84 -8.54 15.97
N ILE A 172 10.60 -7.53 15.56
CA ILE A 172 11.25 -6.56 16.44
C ILE A 172 10.53 -5.24 16.21
N SER A 173 10.12 -4.56 17.27
CA SER A 173 9.57 -3.21 17.19
C SER A 173 10.24 -2.30 18.22
N GLY A 174 10.73 -1.14 17.76
CA GLY A 174 11.47 -0.19 18.58
C GLY A 174 12.70 -0.82 19.26
N GLY A 175 13.33 -1.81 18.61
CA GLY A 175 14.46 -2.56 19.17
C GLY A 175 14.09 -3.64 20.19
N ARG A 176 12.79 -3.89 20.44
CA ARG A 176 12.31 -4.93 21.34
C ARG A 176 11.79 -6.12 20.54
N ILE A 177 12.18 -7.32 20.93
CA ILE A 177 11.65 -8.56 20.34
C ILE A 177 10.22 -8.75 20.83
N ILE A 178 9.25 -8.80 19.91
CA ILE A 178 7.84 -9.05 20.16
C ILE A 178 7.49 -10.51 19.86
N VAL A 179 7.98 -11.04 18.74
CA VAL A 179 7.81 -12.45 18.32
C VAL A 179 9.18 -13.02 17.99
N ASN A 180 9.47 -14.26 18.40
CA ASN A 180 10.69 -14.98 18.00
C ASN A 180 10.45 -16.50 17.97
N ASP A 181 9.94 -16.96 16.84
CA ASP A 181 9.63 -18.36 16.57
C ASP A 181 10.79 -19.10 15.89
N PHE A 182 11.85 -18.38 15.48
CA PHE A 182 13.12 -19.00 15.10
C PHE A 182 13.71 -19.89 16.19
N LYS A 183 13.47 -19.55 17.46
CA LYS A 183 13.96 -20.31 18.62
C LYS A 183 13.14 -21.56 18.93
N LYS A 184 11.85 -21.60 18.59
CA LYS A 184 10.94 -22.71 18.93
C LYS A 184 11.25 -23.99 18.16
N ASN A 185 11.80 -23.88 16.96
CA ASN A 185 12.14 -25.02 16.11
C ASN A 185 13.47 -25.72 16.47
N LYS A 186 14.21 -25.29 17.50
CA LYS A 186 15.37 -26.04 18.00
C LYS A 186 15.01 -27.28 18.84
N ILE A 187 13.71 -27.52 19.12
CA ILE A 187 13.26 -28.62 20.01
C ILE A 187 12.59 -29.76 19.22
N ARG A 188 12.52 -29.72 17.89
CA ARG A 188 12.00 -30.84 17.09
C ARG A 188 13.10 -31.44 16.21
N ASN A 189 13.75 -32.45 16.80
CA ASN A 189 14.68 -33.47 16.28
C ASN A 189 15.99 -33.00 15.65
#